data_AF-A0A375IBM6-F1
#
_entry.id   AF-A0A375IBM6-F1
#
_cell.length_a   1.000
_cell.length_b   1.000
_cell.length_c   1.000
_cell.angle_alpha   90.00
_cell.angle_beta   90.00
_cell.angle_gamma   90.00
#
_symmetry.space_group_name_H-M   'P 1'
#
loop_
_entity.id
_entity.type
_entity.pdbx_description
1 polymer ?
#
loop_
_entity_poly.entity_id
_entity_poly.type
_entity_poly.pdbx_seq_one_letter_code
_entity_poly.pdbx_strand_id
1 'polypeptide(L)'
;MSAARKVVNLIDAVPSAATLARWQQAGERWVASARKSARVVSAGAAWKMDALADTLTFHAVGEDTVRERDAVRWLATAEVRVPDSPVRGKGTPDGGIDACLVVARLADRASGELLDTRYLLCDPALAQDAAQVARWALWTDAAEAGLRTLRHAIDHFAQDAHDAAGAAVAALQLGMSVLRLEHAPTAAAPAFLARLAGRTVRPGAPVPGTVLNEGMGRMLALLDVLENYPGRGAAAPAPATDPTAEAVQ
;
A
#
# COMPACT_ATOMS: atom_id res chain seq x y z
N MET A 1 17.05 -16.17 -27.17
CA MET A 1 16.49 -16.84 -25.98
C MET A 1 15.96 -15.77 -25.05
N SER A 2 14.64 -15.66 -24.91
CA SER A 2 14.03 -14.73 -23.94
C SER A 2 14.37 -15.23 -22.54
N ALA A 3 14.95 -14.39 -21.68
CA ALA A 3 15.22 -14.75 -20.30
C ALA A 3 13.89 -15.15 -19.63
N ALA A 4 13.79 -16.38 -19.14
CA ALA A 4 12.60 -16.85 -18.43
C ALA A 4 12.35 -15.92 -17.24
N ARG A 5 11.18 -15.26 -17.21
CA ARG A 5 10.80 -14.32 -16.16
C ARG A 5 10.65 -15.07 -14.84
N LYS A 6 11.49 -14.76 -13.85
CA LYS A 6 11.35 -15.27 -12.47
C LYS A 6 10.10 -14.63 -11.83
N VAL A 7 9.10 -15.45 -11.51
CA VAL A 7 7.90 -15.02 -10.80
C VAL A 7 8.08 -15.30 -9.31
N VAL A 8 7.79 -14.30 -8.47
CA VAL A 8 7.85 -14.41 -7.01
C VAL A 8 6.52 -13.95 -6.43
N ASN A 9 5.83 -14.86 -5.74
CA ASN A 9 4.57 -14.61 -5.06
C ASN A 9 4.85 -13.95 -3.70
N LEU A 10 4.32 -12.75 -3.49
CA LEU A 10 4.41 -11.99 -2.23
C LEU A 10 3.07 -12.14 -1.48
N ILE A 11 3.10 -12.69 -0.27
CA ILE A 11 1.90 -13.09 0.48
C ILE A 11 2.01 -12.76 1.97
N ASP A 12 0.88 -12.64 2.66
CA ASP A 12 0.86 -12.22 4.08
C ASP A 12 1.10 -13.35 5.09
N ALA A 13 0.99 -14.60 4.64
CA ALA A 13 1.20 -15.78 5.45
C ALA A 13 1.65 -16.95 4.58
N VAL A 14 2.37 -17.90 5.17
CA VAL A 14 2.82 -19.12 4.48
C VAL A 14 1.58 -19.89 3.99
N PRO A 15 1.50 -20.25 2.70
CA PRO A 15 0.34 -20.92 2.15
C PRO A 15 0.45 -22.42 2.39
N SER A 16 -0.59 -23.17 2.03
CA SER A 16 -0.58 -24.62 2.20
C SER A 16 0.54 -25.29 1.39
N ALA A 17 1.05 -26.42 1.88
CA ALA A 17 2.07 -27.22 1.19
C ALA A 17 1.66 -27.57 -0.26
N ALA A 18 0.38 -27.86 -0.49
CA ALA A 18 -0.15 -28.12 -1.84
C ALA A 18 -0.02 -26.90 -2.78
N THR A 19 -0.24 -25.69 -2.27
CA THR A 19 -0.08 -24.45 -3.04
C THR A 19 1.40 -24.21 -3.38
N LEU A 20 2.28 -24.41 -2.40
CA LEU A 20 3.73 -24.29 -2.61
C LEU A 20 4.25 -25.30 -3.62
N ALA A 21 3.83 -26.56 -3.53
CA ALA A 21 4.21 -27.59 -4.48
C ALA A 21 3.79 -27.22 -5.92
N ARG A 22 2.58 -26.67 -6.10
CA ARG A 22 2.11 -26.19 -7.40
C ARG A 22 2.97 -25.05 -7.94
N TRP A 23 3.33 -24.07 -7.11
CA TRP A 23 4.21 -22.97 -7.52
C TRP A 23 5.61 -23.43 -7.86
N GLN A 24 6.18 -24.34 -7.07
CA GLN A 24 7.49 -24.93 -7.35
C GLN A 24 7.51 -25.69 -8.67
N GLN A 25 6.45 -26.45 -8.98
CA GLN A 25 6.29 -27.13 -10.27
C GLN A 25 6.20 -26.14 -11.45
N ALA A 26 5.63 -24.96 -11.23
CA ALA A 26 5.59 -23.88 -12.22
C ALA A 26 6.89 -23.05 -12.29
N GLY A 27 7.90 -23.37 -11.47
CA GLY A 27 9.15 -22.60 -11.39
C GLY A 27 9.02 -21.25 -10.67
N GLU A 28 7.90 -21.02 -10.00
CA GLU A 28 7.64 -19.81 -9.23
C GLU A 28 8.25 -19.90 -7.83
N ARG A 29 8.49 -18.75 -7.21
CA ARG A 29 9.00 -18.62 -5.84
C ARG A 29 8.00 -17.91 -4.95
N TRP A 30 8.26 -17.90 -3.65
CA TRP A 30 7.36 -17.30 -2.69
C TRP A 30 8.13 -16.57 -1.57
N VAL A 31 7.49 -15.54 -1.04
CA VAL A 31 7.89 -14.79 0.15
C VAL A 31 6.62 -14.49 0.94
N ALA A 32 6.59 -14.93 2.19
CA ALA A 32 5.50 -14.73 3.12
C ALA A 32 5.91 -13.85 4.30
N SER A 33 5.06 -12.90 4.66
CA SER A 33 5.17 -12.22 5.96
C SER A 33 4.89 -13.20 7.10
N ALA A 34 5.54 -12.97 8.23
CA ALA A 34 5.32 -13.76 9.44
C ALA A 34 5.26 -12.85 10.67
N ARG A 35 4.46 -13.28 11.65
CA ARG A 35 4.38 -12.58 12.94
C ARG A 35 5.60 -12.94 13.79
N LYS A 36 6.12 -11.98 14.56
CA LYS A 36 7.23 -12.22 15.51
C LYS A 36 6.98 -13.37 16.49
N SER A 37 5.72 -13.64 16.81
CA SER A 37 5.30 -14.73 17.71
C SER A 37 5.13 -16.09 17.03
N ALA A 38 5.27 -16.17 15.70
CA ALA A 38 5.19 -17.44 14.99
C ALA A 38 6.31 -18.38 15.45
N ARG A 39 6.08 -19.68 15.32
CA ARG A 39 7.05 -20.71 15.72
C ARG A 39 7.66 -21.36 14.50
N VAL A 40 8.96 -21.58 14.57
CA VAL A 40 9.75 -22.25 13.55
C VAL A 40 10.71 -23.23 14.21
N VAL A 41 11.18 -24.21 13.47
CA VAL A 41 12.24 -25.12 13.90
C VAL A 41 13.54 -24.71 13.26
N SER A 42 14.59 -24.55 14.06
CA SER A 42 15.94 -24.27 13.60
C SER A 42 16.92 -25.11 14.41
N ALA A 43 17.87 -25.76 13.73
CA ALA A 43 18.83 -26.69 14.32
C ALA A 43 18.18 -27.75 15.25
N GLY A 44 17.01 -28.28 14.84
CA GLY A 44 16.28 -29.31 15.60
C GLY A 44 15.51 -28.81 16.83
N ALA A 45 15.56 -27.52 17.15
CA ALA A 45 14.83 -26.93 18.27
C ALA A 45 13.72 -26.00 17.79
N ALA A 46 12.60 -25.97 18.53
CA ALA A 46 11.48 -25.08 18.23
C ALA A 46 11.67 -23.70 18.89
N TRP A 47 11.66 -22.66 18.07
CA TRP A 47 11.86 -21.27 18.47
C TRP A 47 10.61 -20.44 18.21
N LYS A 48 10.46 -19.35 18.97
CA LYS A 48 9.67 -18.20 18.48
C LYS A 48 10.56 -17.37 17.56
N MET A 49 9.99 -16.74 16.54
CA MET A 49 10.78 -16.00 15.55
C MET A 49 11.59 -14.84 16.15
N ASP A 50 11.02 -14.09 17.09
CA ASP A 50 11.73 -13.02 17.81
C ASP A 50 12.93 -13.57 18.60
N ALA A 51 12.72 -14.63 19.38
CA ALA A 51 13.79 -15.26 20.15
C ALA A 51 14.90 -15.84 19.26
N LEU A 52 14.55 -16.43 18.11
CA LEU A 52 15.55 -16.89 17.14
C LEU A 52 16.32 -15.71 16.55
N ALA A 53 15.62 -14.63 16.16
CA ALA A 53 16.24 -13.45 15.58
C ALA A 53 17.29 -12.82 16.50
N ASP A 54 17.08 -12.83 17.81
CA ASP A 54 18.05 -12.32 18.78
C ASP A 54 19.35 -13.12 18.86
N THR A 55 19.36 -14.35 18.34
CA THR A 55 20.58 -15.18 18.22
C THR A 55 21.32 -15.00 16.90
N LEU A 56 20.72 -14.32 15.92
CA LEU A 56 21.30 -14.19 14.58
C LEU A 56 22.31 -13.03 14.51
N THR A 57 23.29 -13.17 13.62
CA THR A 57 24.22 -12.09 13.30
C THR A 57 23.64 -11.23 12.18
N PHE A 58 23.46 -9.95 12.46
CA PHE A 58 22.96 -8.98 11.49
C PHE A 58 24.11 -8.30 10.74
N HIS A 59 23.90 -8.06 9.46
CA HIS A 59 24.82 -7.28 8.62
C HIS A 59 24.08 -6.13 7.94
N ALA A 60 24.75 -4.99 7.79
CA ALA A 60 24.19 -3.85 7.08
C ALA A 60 24.17 -4.12 5.57
N VAL A 61 23.07 -3.79 4.91
CA VAL A 61 22.88 -4.08 3.46
C VAL A 61 22.55 -2.85 2.62
N GLY A 62 22.34 -1.70 3.27
CA GLY A 62 22.01 -0.48 2.57
C GLY A 62 21.54 0.62 3.49
N GLU A 63 21.46 1.80 2.90
CA GLU A 63 20.95 3.02 3.51
C GLU A 63 19.61 3.34 2.87
N ASP A 64 18.66 3.78 3.68
CA ASP A 64 17.33 4.22 3.26
C ASP A 64 16.98 5.53 3.95
N THR A 65 16.08 6.30 3.36
CA THR A 65 15.42 7.41 4.05
C THR A 65 14.00 6.99 4.36
N VAL A 66 13.64 6.92 5.64
CA VAL A 66 12.30 6.54 6.08
C VAL A 66 11.72 7.66 6.92
N ARG A 67 10.62 8.25 6.44
CA ARG A 67 9.96 9.40 7.07
C ARG A 67 10.96 10.54 7.39
N GLU A 68 11.76 10.91 6.40
CA GLU A 68 12.80 11.97 6.50
C GLU A 68 13.96 11.65 7.46
N ARG A 69 14.01 10.43 8.02
CA ARG A 69 15.12 9.97 8.85
C ARG A 69 16.05 9.08 8.03
N ASP A 70 17.35 9.36 8.10
CA ASP A 70 18.36 8.45 7.56
C ASP A 70 18.37 7.16 8.38
N ALA A 71 18.22 6.04 7.69
CA ALA A 71 18.09 4.74 8.29
C ALA A 71 19.08 3.76 7.65
N VAL A 72 19.55 2.82 8.47
CA VAL A 72 20.37 1.69 8.03
C VAL A 72 19.53 0.43 8.11
N ARG A 73 19.57 -0.34 7.03
CA ARG A 73 18.91 -1.64 6.95
C ARG A 73 19.88 -2.74 7.32
N TRP A 74 19.47 -3.55 8.29
CA TRP A 74 20.21 -4.69 8.80
C TRP A 74 19.46 -5.98 8.48
N LEU A 75 20.16 -6.99 7.96
CA LEU A 75 19.57 -8.29 7.64
C LEU A 75 20.26 -9.40 8.41
N ALA A 76 19.47 -10.39 8.78
CA ALA A 76 19.93 -11.69 9.20
C ALA A 76 19.12 -12.78 8.52
N THR A 77 19.73 -13.93 8.27
CA THR A 77 19.09 -15.07 7.64
C THR A 77 19.30 -16.34 8.43
N ALA A 78 18.34 -17.26 8.38
CA ALA A 78 18.47 -18.60 8.95
C ALA A 78 17.68 -19.62 8.14
N GLU A 79 18.19 -20.83 8.03
CA GLU A 79 17.40 -21.96 7.54
C GLU A 79 16.44 -22.41 8.65
N VAL A 80 15.16 -22.52 8.30
CA VAL A 80 14.10 -22.85 9.24
C VAL A 80 13.09 -23.81 8.60
N ARG A 81 12.39 -24.55 9.45
CA ARG A 81 11.20 -25.31 9.06
C ARG A 81 9.97 -24.74 9.74
N VAL A 82 8.94 -24.44 8.94
CA VAL A 82 7.63 -24.01 9.41
C VAL A 82 6.80 -25.28 9.68
N PRO A 83 6.45 -25.58 10.94
CA PRO A 83 5.77 -26.83 11.26
C PRO A 83 4.31 -26.81 10.78
N ASP A 84 3.81 -27.94 10.28
CA ASP A 84 2.41 -28.09 9.81
C ASP A 84 1.39 -27.97 10.95
N SER A 85 1.83 -28.18 12.18
CA SER A 85 1.02 -28.13 13.40
C SER A 85 1.74 -27.39 14.51
N PRO A 86 1.01 -26.76 15.44
CA PRO A 86 1.62 -25.99 16.53
C PRO A 86 2.50 -26.88 17.40
N VAL A 87 3.80 -26.57 17.42
CA VAL A 87 4.77 -27.31 18.24
C VAL A 87 4.58 -26.94 19.71
N ARG A 88 4.14 -27.91 20.51
CA ARG A 88 4.09 -27.83 21.97
C ARG A 88 5.15 -28.76 22.56
N GLY A 89 6.12 -28.21 23.30
CA GLY A 89 7.11 -28.99 24.05
C GLY A 89 8.45 -29.21 23.35
N LYS A 90 9.28 -30.10 23.92
CA LYS A 90 10.54 -30.59 23.35
C LYS A 90 10.24 -31.79 22.45
N GLY A 91 10.20 -31.56 21.14
CA GLY A 91 10.09 -32.60 20.13
C GLY A 91 10.26 -31.96 18.76
N THR A 92 11.03 -32.61 17.89
CA THR A 92 11.13 -32.19 16.48
C THR A 92 9.80 -32.55 15.83
N PRO A 93 9.02 -31.59 15.32
CA PRO A 93 7.83 -31.92 14.55
C PRO A 93 8.21 -32.73 13.32
N ASP A 94 7.53 -33.86 13.11
CA ASP A 94 7.59 -34.60 11.86
C ASP A 94 6.77 -33.84 10.82
N GLY A 95 7.44 -33.31 9.79
CA GLY A 95 6.82 -32.53 8.72
C GLY A 95 6.95 -31.01 8.88
N GLY A 96 6.42 -30.29 7.89
CA GLY A 96 6.57 -28.87 7.75
C GLY A 96 7.23 -28.43 6.44
N ILE A 97 7.23 -27.12 6.24
CA ILE A 97 7.73 -26.46 5.04
C ILE A 97 9.13 -25.92 5.33
N ASP A 98 10.12 -26.37 4.57
CA ASP A 98 11.47 -25.79 4.60
C ASP A 98 11.45 -24.38 3.98
N ALA A 99 12.06 -23.43 4.69
CA ALA A 99 12.07 -22.03 4.33
C ALA A 99 13.38 -21.36 4.74
N CYS A 100 13.70 -20.25 4.09
CA CYS A 100 14.67 -19.29 4.59
C CYS A 100 13.93 -18.22 5.39
N LEU A 101 14.33 -18.03 6.64
CA LEU A 101 13.95 -16.88 7.44
C LEU A 101 14.85 -15.70 7.04
N VAL A 102 14.24 -14.60 6.65
CA VAL A 102 14.89 -13.29 6.50
C VAL A 102 14.32 -12.36 7.57
N VAL A 103 15.19 -11.88 8.46
CA VAL A 103 14.84 -10.84 9.44
C VAL A 103 15.44 -9.53 8.97
N ALA A 104 14.59 -8.53 8.72
CA ALA A 104 15.00 -7.20 8.32
C ALA A 104 14.71 -6.21 9.45
N ARG A 105 15.76 -5.57 9.97
CA ARG A 105 15.67 -4.50 10.96
C ARG A 105 16.00 -3.17 10.27
N LEU A 106 15.18 -2.16 10.51
CA LEU A 106 15.45 -0.80 10.09
C LEU A 106 15.77 0.01 11.34
N ALA A 107 16.94 0.64 11.38
CA ALA A 107 17.36 1.47 12.51
C ALA A 107 17.74 2.86 12.03
N ASP A 108 17.42 3.88 12.82
CA ASP A 108 17.90 5.24 12.59
C ASP A 108 19.44 5.28 12.62
N ARG A 109 20.05 5.94 11.65
CA ARG A 109 21.51 6.02 11.53
C ARG A 109 22.15 6.77 12.70
N ALA A 110 21.54 7.86 13.15
CA ALA A 110 22.14 8.76 14.12
C ALA A 110 21.97 8.23 15.55
N SER A 111 20.77 7.76 15.90
CA SER A 111 20.44 7.31 17.26
C SER A 111 20.59 5.79 17.46
N GLY A 112 20.59 5.00 16.39
CA GLY A 112 20.51 3.55 16.46
C GLY A 112 19.13 3.02 16.89
N GLU A 113 18.13 3.91 17.01
CA GLU A 113 16.76 3.53 17.39
C GLU A 113 16.16 2.59 16.34
N LEU A 114 15.59 1.48 16.78
CA LEU A 114 14.90 0.53 15.90
C LEU A 114 13.57 1.13 15.43
N LEU A 115 13.47 1.40 14.13
CA LEU A 115 12.29 1.99 13.48
C LEU A 115 11.27 0.93 13.06
N ASP A 116 11.74 -0.21 12.55
CA ASP A 116 10.89 -1.31 12.09
C ASP A 116 11.62 -2.66 12.20
N THR A 117 10.87 -3.75 12.31
CA THR A 117 11.38 -5.12 12.20
C THR A 117 10.40 -6.00 11.47
N ARG A 118 10.90 -6.66 10.42
CA ARG A 118 10.12 -7.58 9.60
C ARG A 118 10.69 -8.98 9.69
N TYR A 119 9.76 -9.93 9.75
CA TYR A 119 10.03 -11.35 9.74
C TYR A 119 9.41 -11.92 8.47
N LEU A 120 10.26 -12.40 7.57
CA LEU A 120 9.85 -12.93 6.27
C LEU A 120 10.29 -14.39 6.19
N LEU A 121 9.43 -15.24 5.66
CA LEU A 121 9.74 -16.61 5.29
C LEU A 121 9.73 -16.68 3.77
N CYS A 122 10.74 -17.26 3.16
CA CYS A 122 10.80 -17.40 1.71
C CYS A 122 11.27 -18.77 1.27
N ASP A 123 11.06 -19.06 -0.02
CA ASP A 123 11.62 -20.24 -0.66
C ASP A 123 13.14 -20.31 -0.39
N PRO A 124 13.70 -21.45 0.05
CA PRO A 124 15.14 -21.59 0.30
C PRO A 124 16.02 -21.18 -0.89
N ALA A 125 15.52 -21.30 -2.12
CA ALA A 125 16.23 -20.84 -3.33
C ALA A 125 16.42 -19.31 -3.40
N LEU A 126 15.75 -18.55 -2.53
CA LEU A 126 15.90 -17.10 -2.39
C LEU A 126 16.84 -16.69 -1.25
N ALA A 127 17.51 -17.64 -0.57
CA ALA A 127 18.36 -17.32 0.59
C ALA A 127 19.49 -16.34 0.23
N GLN A 128 20.06 -16.45 -0.97
CA GLN A 128 21.11 -15.54 -1.47
C GLN A 128 20.56 -14.17 -1.93
N ASP A 129 19.24 -14.06 -2.09
CA ASP A 129 18.53 -12.85 -2.52
C ASP A 129 17.91 -12.09 -1.32
N ALA A 130 18.35 -12.34 -0.08
CA ALA A 130 17.71 -11.85 1.14
C ALA A 130 17.48 -10.32 1.16
N ALA A 131 18.43 -9.54 0.64
CA ALA A 131 18.28 -8.09 0.52
C ALA A 131 17.17 -7.69 -0.45
N GLN A 132 17.03 -8.42 -1.55
CA GLN A 132 15.96 -8.20 -2.51
C GLN A 132 14.61 -8.67 -1.95
N VAL A 133 14.57 -9.77 -1.19
CA VAL A 133 13.38 -10.25 -0.46
C VAL A 133 12.87 -9.19 0.52
N ALA A 134 13.76 -8.61 1.33
CA ALA A 134 13.41 -7.54 2.27
C ALA A 134 12.92 -6.27 1.54
N ARG A 135 13.44 -5.99 0.35
CA ARG A 135 12.99 -4.87 -0.48
C ARG A 135 11.60 -5.12 -1.08
N TRP A 136 11.35 -6.31 -1.60
CA TRP A 136 10.03 -6.67 -2.13
C TRP A 136 8.92 -6.53 -1.09
N ALA A 137 9.17 -6.92 0.16
CA ALA A 137 8.19 -6.76 1.23
C ALA A 137 7.78 -5.30 1.48
N LEU A 138 8.70 -4.33 1.32
CA LEU A 138 8.36 -2.91 1.41
C LEU A 138 7.53 -2.44 0.21
N TRP A 139 7.84 -2.95 -0.98
CA TRP A 139 7.04 -2.64 -2.16
C TRP A 139 5.62 -3.16 -2.05
N THR A 140 5.41 -4.32 -1.40
CA THR A 140 4.08 -4.84 -1.11
C THR A 140 3.27 -3.84 -0.28
N ASP A 141 3.83 -3.28 0.79
CA ASP A 141 3.10 -2.31 1.62
C ASP A 141 2.75 -1.03 0.86
N ALA A 142 3.68 -0.54 0.03
CA ALA A 142 3.43 0.63 -0.81
C ALA A 142 2.32 0.36 -1.83
N ALA A 143 2.32 -0.82 -2.44
CA ALA A 143 1.27 -1.26 -3.36
C ALA A 143 -0.08 -1.42 -2.64
N GLU A 144 -0.11 -2.04 -1.46
CA GLU A 144 -1.29 -2.21 -0.61
C GLU A 144 -1.92 -0.85 -0.25
N ALA A 145 -1.08 0.15 0.08
CA ALA A 145 -1.55 1.52 0.31
C ALA A 145 -2.21 2.11 -0.93
N GLY A 146 -1.58 2.01 -2.11
CA GLY A 146 -2.16 2.47 -3.36
C GLY A 146 -3.46 1.76 -3.73
N LEU A 147 -3.53 0.44 -3.55
CA LEU A 147 -4.75 -0.35 -3.79
C LEU A 147 -5.88 0.04 -2.84
N ARG A 148 -5.58 0.40 -1.59
CA ARG A 148 -6.58 0.95 -0.66
C ARG A 148 -7.11 2.30 -1.12
N THR A 149 -6.25 3.19 -1.64
CA THR A 149 -6.68 4.46 -2.25
C THR A 149 -7.64 4.22 -3.42
N LEU A 150 -7.33 3.27 -4.31
CA LEU A 150 -8.17 2.94 -5.46
C LEU A 150 -9.50 2.30 -5.04
N ARG A 151 -9.48 1.36 -4.09
CA ARG A 151 -10.71 0.75 -3.55
C ARG A 151 -11.62 1.79 -2.91
N HIS A 152 -11.06 2.69 -2.10
CA HIS A 152 -11.82 3.79 -1.54
C HIS A 152 -12.43 4.70 -2.62
N ALA A 153 -11.74 4.95 -3.72
CA ALA A 153 -12.30 5.76 -4.81
C ALA A 153 -13.50 5.07 -5.46
N ILE A 154 -13.42 3.77 -5.72
CA ILE A 154 -14.55 2.97 -6.23
C ILE A 154 -15.72 3.04 -5.27
N ASP A 155 -15.48 2.75 -3.99
CA ASP A 155 -16.51 2.73 -2.95
C ASP A 155 -17.13 4.12 -2.72
N HIS A 156 -16.40 5.20 -2.99
CA HIS A 156 -16.85 6.58 -2.75
C HIS A 156 -17.54 7.22 -3.96
N PHE A 157 -17.05 7.00 -5.19
CA PHE A 157 -17.55 7.67 -6.39
C PHE A 157 -18.56 6.85 -7.20
N ALA A 158 -18.57 5.52 -7.05
CA ALA A 158 -19.55 4.67 -7.73
C ALA A 158 -20.83 4.49 -6.92
N GLN A 159 -21.00 5.23 -5.81
CA GLN A 159 -22.22 5.19 -4.99
C GLN A 159 -23.42 5.65 -5.83
N ASP A 160 -24.51 4.90 -5.74
CA ASP A 160 -25.82 5.22 -6.33
C ASP A 160 -25.87 5.31 -7.88
N ALA A 161 -24.86 4.76 -8.57
CA ALA A 161 -24.86 4.72 -10.03
C ALA A 161 -25.84 3.70 -10.60
N HIS A 162 -26.65 4.13 -11.57
CA HIS A 162 -27.57 3.25 -12.30
C HIS A 162 -26.83 2.26 -13.23
N ASP A 163 -25.68 2.67 -13.78
CA ASP A 163 -24.74 1.81 -14.51
C ASP A 163 -23.49 1.54 -13.66
N ALA A 164 -23.44 0.35 -13.06
CA ALA A 164 -22.37 -0.07 -12.17
C ALA A 164 -21.01 -0.18 -12.88
N ALA A 165 -20.98 -0.56 -14.16
CA ALA A 165 -19.72 -0.75 -14.88
C ALA A 165 -19.10 0.58 -15.30
N GLY A 166 -19.91 1.47 -15.89
CA GLY A 166 -19.47 2.81 -16.27
C GLY A 166 -19.00 3.63 -15.05
N ALA A 167 -19.75 3.59 -13.95
CA ALA A 167 -19.39 4.30 -12.73
C ALA A 167 -18.12 3.75 -12.06
N ALA A 168 -17.91 2.43 -12.06
CA ALA A 168 -16.67 1.86 -11.55
C ALA A 168 -15.45 2.31 -12.35
N VAL A 169 -15.55 2.40 -13.68
CA VAL A 169 -14.46 2.91 -14.53
C VAL A 169 -14.20 4.39 -14.24
N ALA A 170 -15.23 5.22 -14.16
CA ALA A 170 -15.07 6.64 -13.83
C ALA A 170 -14.46 6.85 -12.43
N ALA A 171 -14.94 6.09 -11.43
CA ALA A 171 -14.41 6.09 -10.08
C ALA A 171 -12.93 5.66 -10.04
N LEU A 172 -12.55 4.67 -10.84
CA LEU A 172 -11.16 4.24 -10.97
C LEU A 172 -10.28 5.34 -11.62
N GLN A 173 -10.77 6.06 -12.63
CA GLN A 173 -10.03 7.19 -13.21
C GLN A 173 -9.78 8.31 -12.19
N LEU A 174 -10.79 8.62 -11.37
CA LEU A 174 -10.65 9.56 -10.25
C LEU A 174 -9.65 9.04 -9.22
N GLY A 175 -9.76 7.77 -8.82
CA GLY A 175 -8.82 7.12 -7.91
C GLY A 175 -7.38 7.12 -8.43
N MET A 176 -7.17 6.88 -9.72
CA MET A 176 -5.85 6.96 -10.35
C MET A 176 -5.29 8.38 -10.37
N SER A 177 -6.16 9.38 -10.55
CA SER A 177 -5.76 10.79 -10.46
C SER A 177 -5.34 11.15 -9.04
N VAL A 178 -6.08 10.67 -8.03
CA VAL A 178 -5.73 10.83 -6.62
C VAL A 178 -4.42 10.11 -6.28
N LEU A 179 -4.22 8.88 -6.76
CA LEU A 179 -2.97 8.14 -6.55
C LEU A 179 -1.76 8.88 -7.15
N ARG A 180 -1.92 9.53 -8.31
CA ARG A 180 -0.88 10.40 -8.89
C ARG A 180 -0.62 11.63 -8.03
N LEU A 181 -1.65 12.20 -7.39
CA LEU A 181 -1.51 13.33 -6.47
C LEU A 181 -0.81 12.94 -5.16
N GLU A 182 -1.03 11.72 -4.63
CA GLU A 182 -0.28 11.21 -3.47
C GLU A 182 1.23 11.21 -3.72
N HIS A 183 1.64 11.01 -4.97
CA HIS A 183 3.04 10.94 -5.39
C HIS A 183 3.51 12.19 -6.14
N ALA A 184 2.73 13.27 -6.15
CA ALA A 184 3.07 14.48 -6.88
C ALA A 184 4.26 15.19 -6.22
N PRO A 185 5.18 15.78 -7.01
CA PRO A 185 6.35 16.48 -6.48
C PRO A 185 5.98 17.77 -5.73
N THR A 186 4.78 18.30 -5.95
CA THR A 186 4.30 19.54 -5.32
C THR A 186 3.16 19.25 -4.34
N ALA A 187 3.28 19.74 -3.10
CA ALA A 187 2.29 19.52 -2.05
C ALA A 187 1.02 20.40 -2.15
N ALA A 188 0.98 21.37 -3.08
CA ALA A 188 -0.09 22.36 -3.16
C ALA A 188 -1.47 21.73 -3.44
N ALA A 189 -1.57 20.88 -4.47
CA ALA A 189 -2.82 20.22 -4.82
C ALA A 189 -3.28 19.22 -3.73
N PRO A 190 -2.41 18.33 -3.19
CA PRO A 190 -2.78 17.49 -2.05
C PRO A 190 -3.25 18.28 -0.82
N ALA A 191 -2.56 19.38 -0.47
CA ALA A 191 -2.94 20.22 0.67
C ALA A 191 -4.28 20.92 0.46
N PHE A 192 -4.59 21.37 -0.76
CA PHE A 192 -5.88 21.95 -1.11
C PHE A 192 -7.01 20.93 -0.97
N LEU A 193 -6.86 19.73 -1.55
CA LEU A 193 -7.85 18.66 -1.44
C LEU A 193 -8.06 18.22 0.01
N ALA A 194 -6.98 18.14 0.81
CA ALA A 194 -7.10 17.84 2.23
C ALA A 194 -7.92 18.90 2.97
N ARG A 195 -7.71 20.19 2.66
CA ARG A 195 -8.50 21.29 3.23
C ARG A 195 -9.97 21.20 2.83
N LEU A 196 -10.26 20.86 1.56
CA LEU A 196 -11.63 20.60 1.12
C LEU A 196 -12.26 19.44 1.90
N ALA A 197 -11.51 18.37 2.16
CA ALA A 197 -11.92 17.27 3.03
C ALA A 197 -12.06 17.65 4.52
N GLY A 198 -11.73 18.88 4.91
CA GLY A 198 -11.79 19.36 6.30
C GLY A 198 -10.60 18.91 7.14
N ARG A 199 -9.49 18.53 6.51
CA ARG A 199 -8.24 18.15 7.17
C ARG A 199 -7.20 19.25 7.06
N THR A 200 -6.45 19.46 8.14
CA THR A 200 -5.25 20.29 8.13
C THR A 200 -4.02 19.40 7.97
N VAL A 201 -3.16 19.75 7.02
CA VAL A 201 -1.94 18.99 6.71
C VAL A 201 -0.75 19.82 7.11
N ARG A 202 0.21 19.21 7.81
CA ARG A 202 1.48 19.87 8.11
C ARG A 202 2.27 20.10 6.83
N PRO A 203 2.98 21.23 6.67
CA PRO A 203 3.86 21.44 5.52
C PRO A 203 4.82 20.25 5.34
N GLY A 204 4.91 19.71 4.13
CA GLY A 204 5.78 18.57 3.79
C GLY A 204 5.22 17.18 4.14
N ALA A 205 4.16 17.08 4.96
CA ALA A 205 3.60 15.77 5.31
C ALA A 205 2.79 15.18 4.14
N PRO A 206 2.93 13.86 3.86
CA PRO A 206 2.12 13.20 2.85
C PRO A 206 0.65 13.16 3.27
N VAL A 207 -0.25 13.38 2.31
CA VAL A 207 -1.70 13.31 2.52
C VAL A 207 -2.20 11.91 2.17
N PRO A 208 -2.94 11.22 3.07
CA PRO A 208 -3.52 9.93 2.74
C PRO A 208 -4.51 10.00 1.57
N GLY A 209 -4.47 9.04 0.67
CA GLY A 209 -5.29 9.01 -0.55
C GLY A 209 -6.79 8.94 -0.29
N THR A 210 -7.22 8.35 0.83
CA THR A 210 -8.63 8.39 1.24
C THR A 210 -9.10 9.82 1.50
N VAL A 211 -8.26 10.64 2.15
CA VAL A 211 -8.54 12.08 2.37
C VAL A 211 -8.56 12.84 1.05
N LEU A 212 -7.65 12.51 0.13
CA LEU A 212 -7.63 13.11 -1.20
C LEU A 212 -8.88 12.74 -2.03
N ASN A 213 -9.36 11.50 -1.94
CA ASN A 213 -10.61 11.06 -2.55
C ASN A 213 -11.81 11.85 -2.00
N GLU A 214 -11.92 12.01 -0.68
CA GLU A 214 -12.98 12.83 -0.07
C GLU A 214 -12.92 14.29 -0.55
N GLY A 215 -11.73 14.87 -0.59
CA GLY A 215 -11.51 16.23 -1.09
C GLY A 215 -11.88 16.39 -2.56
N MET A 216 -11.52 15.40 -3.38
CA MET A 216 -11.89 15.32 -4.79
C MET A 216 -13.41 15.24 -4.97
N GLY A 217 -14.11 14.42 -4.17
CA GLY A 217 -15.57 14.36 -4.19
C GLY A 217 -16.24 15.69 -3.86
N ARG A 218 -15.74 16.40 -2.84
CA ARG A 218 -16.24 17.75 -2.50
C ARG A 218 -15.93 18.77 -3.58
N MET A 219 -14.79 18.68 -4.25
CA MET A 219 -14.45 19.53 -5.38
C MET A 219 -15.41 19.31 -6.55
N LEU A 220 -15.68 18.05 -6.90
CA LEU A 220 -16.63 17.70 -7.97
C LEU A 220 -18.04 18.20 -7.65
N ALA A 221 -18.51 17.99 -6.42
CA ALA A 221 -19.80 18.52 -5.96
C ALA A 221 -19.87 20.06 -6.03
N LEU A 222 -18.78 20.75 -5.70
CA LEU A 222 -18.71 22.21 -5.84
C LEU A 222 -18.77 22.66 -7.31
N LEU A 223 -18.08 21.97 -8.21
CA LEU A 223 -18.13 22.25 -9.64
C LEU A 223 -19.55 22.05 -10.19
N ASP A 224 -20.22 20.96 -9.80
CA ASP A 224 -21.61 20.69 -10.18
C ASP A 224 -22.56 21.79 -9.70
N VAL A 225 -22.42 22.26 -8.45
CA VAL A 225 -23.21 23.39 -7.94
C VAL A 225 -22.94 24.67 -8.71
N LEU A 226 -21.69 24.95 -9.09
CA LEU A 226 -21.32 26.16 -9.83
C LEU A 226 -21.80 26.13 -11.29
N GLU A 227 -21.80 24.96 -11.92
CA GLU A 227 -22.33 24.75 -13.27
C GLU A 227 -23.86 24.89 -13.30
N ASN A 228 -24.53 24.37 -12.28
CA ASN A 228 -25.99 24.42 -12.15
C ASN A 228 -26.49 25.64 -11.36
N TYR A 229 -25.63 26.61 -11.03
CA TYR A 229 -26.02 27.77 -10.23
C TYR A 229 -26.95 28.69 -11.04
N PRO A 230 -28.20 28.92 -10.60
CA PRO A 230 -29.14 29.81 -11.28
C PRO A 230 -28.77 31.27 -10.98
N GLY A 231 -27.74 31.77 -11.66
CA GLY A 231 -27.28 33.16 -11.49
C GLY A 231 -26.50 33.75 -12.66
N ARG A 232 -26.18 32.95 -13.69
CA ARG A 232 -25.44 33.43 -14.87
C ARG A 232 -26.30 33.81 -16.09
N GLY A 233 -27.63 33.61 -16.02
CA GLY A 233 -28.49 33.66 -17.21
C GLY A 233 -29.85 34.33 -17.07
N ALA A 234 -30.10 35.12 -16.02
CA ALA A 234 -31.35 35.89 -15.91
C ALA A 234 -31.03 37.38 -15.77
N ALA A 235 -30.44 37.98 -16.81
CA ALA A 235 -30.78 39.36 -17.10
C ALA A 235 -32.27 39.34 -17.45
N ALA A 236 -33.11 39.81 -16.53
CA ALA A 236 -34.52 40.03 -16.82
C ALA A 236 -34.62 40.84 -18.13
N PRO A 237 -35.48 40.45 -19.09
CA PRO A 237 -35.72 41.31 -20.24
C PRO A 237 -36.20 42.66 -19.69
N ALA A 238 -35.46 43.72 -20.00
CA ALA A 238 -35.86 45.07 -19.66
C ALA A 238 -37.30 45.27 -20.17
N PRO A 239 -38.20 45.86 -19.38
CA PRO A 239 -39.54 46.15 -19.87
C PRO A 239 -39.40 47.02 -21.13
N ALA A 240 -39.98 46.54 -22.23
CA ALA A 240 -40.12 47.32 -23.45
C ALA A 240 -40.86 48.60 -23.06
N THR A 241 -40.13 49.70 -23.04
CA THR A 241 -40.71 51.04 -22.98
C THR A 241 -41.25 51.31 -24.37
N ASP A 242 -42.54 51.07 -24.58
CA ASP A 242 -43.27 51.51 -25.77
C ASP A 242 -43.19 53.04 -25.83
N PRO A 243 -42.56 53.65 -26.86
CA PRO A 243 -42.51 55.08 -27.00
C PRO A 243 -43.33 55.50 -28.21
N THR A 244 -44.65 55.22 -28.27
CA THR A 244 -45.53 55.86 -29.26
C THR A 244 -47.01 55.63 -28.98
N ALA A 245 -47.69 56.61 -28.36
CA ALA A 245 -49.08 56.98 -28.68
C ALA A 245 -49.50 58.23 -27.88
N GLU A 246 -48.72 59.30 -27.98
CA GLU A 246 -49.21 60.65 -27.70
C GLU A 246 -49.06 61.44 -29.01
N ALA A 247 -50.19 61.96 -29.50
CA ALA A 247 -50.40 62.85 -30.65
C ALA A 247 -51.24 62.26 -31.79
N VAL A 248 -52.56 62.46 -31.73
CA VAL A 248 -53.33 63.14 -32.80
C VAL A 248 -54.48 63.90 -32.13
N GLN A 249 -54.56 65.20 -32.44
CA GLN A 249 -55.64 66.14 -32.10
C GLN A 249 -56.91 65.85 -32.90
#